data_AF-A9FSA2-F1
#
_entry.id   AF-A9FSA2-F1
#
_cell.length_a   1.000
_cell.length_b   1.000
_cell.length_c   1.000
_cell.angle_alpha   90.00
_cell.angle_beta   90.00
_cell.angle_gamma   90.00
#
_symmetry.space_group_name_H-M   'P 1'
#
loop_
_entity.id
_entity.type
_entity.pdbx_description
1 polymer ?
#
loop_
_entity_poly.entity_id
_entity_poly.type
_entity_poly.pdbx_seq_one_letter_code
_entity_poly.pdbx_strand_id
1 'polypeptide(L)'
;MDIDVQRTAQRDPTRSSREPGHACAGAAGHALDAAPLTFDERIVLTIPFDHPMVMGLVAPRALLVVDNRIDWLGIDSTFTAGAIAHAIWDGPGVPDGMGLLTARRP
;
A
#
# COMPACT_ATOMS: atom_id res chain seq x y z
N MET A 1 -5.25 28.26 13.05
CA MET A 1 -6.19 27.90 11.96
C MET A 1 -6.20 26.39 11.93
N ASP A 2 -7.03 25.85 12.80
CA ASP A 2 -7.27 24.43 13.06
C ASP A 2 -7.87 23.73 11.86
N ILE A 3 -7.36 22.55 11.53
CA ILE A 3 -7.95 21.63 10.58
C ILE A 3 -8.65 20.53 11.39
N ASP A 4 -9.97 20.45 11.21
CA ASP A 4 -10.92 19.62 11.97
C ASP A 4 -10.58 18.12 11.98
N VAL A 5 -9.86 17.70 13.00
CA VAL A 5 -9.98 16.36 13.60
C VAL A 5 -11.30 16.38 14.37
N GLN A 6 -12.43 15.85 13.84
CA GLN A 6 -13.63 15.37 14.61
C GLN A 6 -14.85 14.94 13.73
N ARG A 7 -14.72 14.17 12.64
CA ARG A 7 -15.92 13.69 11.90
C ARG A 7 -15.97 12.22 11.46
N THR A 8 -15.45 11.31 12.27
CA THR A 8 -15.59 9.85 12.06
C THR A 8 -16.23 9.10 13.23
N ALA A 9 -16.83 9.79 14.19
CA ALA A 9 -17.56 9.20 15.30
C ALA A 9 -19.09 9.21 15.09
N GLN A 10 -19.59 8.56 14.04
CA GLN A 10 -20.96 8.00 14.04
C GLN A 10 -21.15 7.04 12.86
N ARG A 11 -20.82 5.76 13.08
CA ARG A 11 -21.27 4.66 12.22
C ARG A 11 -22.38 3.92 12.96
N ASP A 12 -23.56 3.92 12.34
CA ASP A 12 -24.74 3.12 12.68
C ASP A 12 -24.39 1.61 12.63
N PRO A 13 -24.60 0.85 13.72
CA PRO A 13 -24.20 -0.56 13.82
C PRO A 13 -25.12 -1.54 13.06
N THR A 14 -26.14 -1.08 12.32
CA THR A 14 -27.15 -1.99 11.73
C THR A 14 -27.07 -2.18 10.22
N ARG A 15 -26.18 -1.51 9.49
CA ARG A 15 -26.01 -1.73 8.04
C ARG A 15 -25.03 -2.88 7.75
N SER A 16 -25.43 -4.08 8.14
CA SER A 16 -24.88 -5.35 7.69
C SER A 16 -25.54 -5.75 6.37
N SER A 17 -24.77 -5.82 5.28
CA SER A 17 -24.76 -6.91 4.30
C SER A 17 -24.18 -6.46 2.94
N ARG A 18 -23.14 -7.20 2.52
CA ARG A 18 -22.56 -7.26 1.17
C ARG A 18 -21.86 -5.99 0.68
N GLU A 19 -20.52 -6.00 0.74
CA GLU A 19 -19.62 -6.09 -0.42
C GLU A 19 -18.24 -6.56 0.09
N PRO A 20 -17.59 -7.59 -0.50
CA PRO A 20 -16.28 -8.02 -0.06
C PRO A 20 -15.24 -6.99 -0.49
N GLY A 21 -14.76 -6.20 0.46
CA GLY A 21 -13.58 -5.36 0.29
C GLY A 21 -12.33 -6.22 0.17
N HIS A 22 -11.52 -5.98 -0.86
CA HIS A 22 -10.11 -6.37 -0.86
C HIS A 22 -9.36 -5.51 0.16
N ALA A 23 -9.41 -5.94 1.43
CA ALA A 23 -8.56 -5.45 2.49
C ALA A 23 -7.35 -6.40 2.61
N CYS A 24 -6.15 -5.91 2.29
CA CYS A 24 -4.91 -6.56 2.67
C CYS A 24 -4.69 -6.34 4.18
N ALA A 25 -5.20 -7.24 5.01
CA ALA A 25 -4.82 -7.34 6.42
C ALA A 25 -4.85 -8.79 6.91
N GLY A 26 -3.65 -9.36 7.09
CA GLY A 26 -3.33 -10.36 8.11
C GLY A 26 -3.97 -11.75 7.99
N ALA A 27 -3.27 -12.68 7.31
CA ALA A 27 -3.39 -14.10 7.61
C ALA A 27 -2.02 -14.78 7.43
N ALA A 28 -1.24 -14.81 8.51
CA ALA A 28 -0.23 -15.84 8.67
C ALA A 28 -0.95 -17.19 8.82
N GLY A 29 -0.63 -18.14 7.94
CA GLY A 29 -0.97 -19.55 8.11
C GLY A 29 -2.30 -19.98 7.49
N HIS A 30 -2.36 -20.07 6.16
CA HIS A 30 -3.05 -21.17 5.50
C HIS A 30 -2.43 -21.42 4.13
N ALA A 31 -2.13 -22.69 3.86
CA ALA A 31 -1.45 -23.15 2.67
C ALA A 31 -2.14 -22.67 1.38
N LEU A 32 -1.36 -21.97 0.55
CA LEU A 32 -1.30 -22.05 -0.91
C LEU A 32 -2.36 -22.97 -1.56
N ASP A 33 -3.57 -22.46 -1.82
CA ASP A 33 -4.56 -23.19 -2.62
C ASP A 33 -4.59 -22.68 -4.07
N ALA A 34 -3.73 -23.33 -4.87
CA ALA A 34 -4.02 -23.90 -6.20
C ALA A 34 -4.75 -23.09 -7.30
N ALA A 35 -4.31 -21.87 -7.62
CA ALA A 35 -4.35 -21.41 -9.02
C ALA A 35 -2.98 -21.71 -9.67
N PRO A 36 -2.90 -22.35 -10.85
CA PRO A 36 -1.61 -22.59 -11.51
C PRO A 36 -1.10 -21.27 -12.08
N LEU A 37 -0.34 -20.52 -11.28
CA LEU A 37 0.51 -19.45 -11.77
C LEU A 37 1.51 -20.06 -12.75
N THR A 38 1.42 -19.67 -14.01
CA THR A 38 2.29 -20.14 -15.09
C THR A 38 3.74 -19.73 -14.84
N PHE A 39 4.68 -20.42 -15.49
CA PHE A 39 6.11 -20.41 -15.21
C PHE A 39 6.78 -19.03 -15.40
N ASP A 40 6.62 -18.14 -14.42
CA ASP A 40 7.39 -16.88 -14.23
C ASP A 40 7.04 -16.21 -12.88
N GLU A 41 5.75 -16.15 -12.53
CA GLU A 41 5.22 -15.38 -11.39
C GLU A 41 5.54 -15.98 -10.01
N ARG A 42 5.83 -17.29 -9.95
CA ARG A 42 6.17 -17.97 -8.69
C ARG A 42 7.52 -17.53 -8.12
N ILE A 43 8.41 -17.02 -8.97
CA ILE A 43 9.75 -16.59 -8.54
C ILE A 43 9.64 -15.32 -7.67
N VAL A 44 8.70 -14.43 -7.97
CA VAL A 44 8.49 -13.16 -7.24
C VAL A 44 8.21 -13.39 -5.75
N LEU A 45 7.47 -14.45 -5.41
CA LEU A 45 7.17 -14.80 -4.01
C LEU A 45 8.34 -15.46 -3.26
N THR A 46 9.38 -15.90 -3.97
CA THR A 46 10.56 -16.54 -3.36
C THR A 46 11.70 -15.56 -3.09
N ILE A 47 11.67 -14.40 -3.75
CA ILE A 47 12.69 -13.37 -3.60
C ILE A 47 12.42 -12.59 -2.30
N PRO A 48 13.41 -12.44 -1.39
CA PRO A 48 13.21 -11.77 -0.10
C PRO A 48 13.24 -10.24 -0.19
N PHE A 49 13.08 -9.68 -1.39
CA PHE A 49 13.12 -8.24 -1.65
C PHE A 49 12.11 -7.84 -2.71
N ASP A 50 11.64 -6.60 -2.60
CA ASP A 50 10.68 -5.97 -3.52
C ASP A 50 10.95 -4.45 -3.56
N HIS A 51 10.31 -3.72 -4.46
CA HIS A 51 10.48 -2.29 -4.69
C HIS A 51 10.35 -1.38 -3.44
N PRO A 52 9.56 -1.70 -2.40
CA PRO A 52 9.57 -0.91 -1.16
C PRO A 52 10.96 -0.79 -0.52
N MET A 53 11.79 -1.84 -0.61
CA MET A 53 13.17 -1.80 -0.11
C MET A 53 14.07 -0.92 -0.98
N VAL A 54 13.84 -0.88 -2.29
CA VAL A 54 14.58 0.01 -3.20
C VAL A 54 14.28 1.48 -2.86
N MET A 55 13.02 1.80 -2.58
CA MET A 55 12.64 3.13 -2.08
C MET A 55 13.30 3.44 -0.73
N GLY A 56 13.40 2.44 0.15
CA GLY A 56 14.09 2.53 1.44
C GLY A 56 15.57 2.91 1.37
N LEU A 57 16.27 2.63 0.27
CA LEU A 57 17.67 3.07 0.07
C LEU A 57 17.82 4.59 -0.04
N VAL A 58 16.73 5.31 -0.29
CA VAL A 58 16.72 6.77 -0.35
C VAL A 58 16.65 7.38 1.05
N ALA A 59 16.07 6.69 2.03
CA ALA A 59 15.95 7.17 3.41
C ALA A 59 17.34 7.47 4.01
N PRO A 60 17.53 8.58 4.75
CA PRO A 60 16.53 9.57 5.21
C PRO A 60 16.32 10.76 4.24
N ARG A 61 16.80 10.70 2.99
CA ARG A 61 16.58 11.80 2.02
C ARG A 61 15.11 11.87 1.61
N ALA A 62 14.66 13.06 1.24
CA ALA A 62 13.29 13.27 0.80
C ALA A 62 13.00 12.54 -0.51
N LEU A 63 11.86 11.84 -0.59
CA LEU A 63 11.39 11.12 -1.76
C LEU A 63 9.89 11.40 -2.00
N LEU A 64 9.52 11.70 -3.24
CA LEU A 64 8.12 11.87 -3.65
C LEU A 64 7.84 10.95 -4.83
N VAL A 65 6.94 9.99 -4.63
CA VAL A 65 6.46 9.10 -5.70
C VAL A 65 5.16 9.67 -6.26
N VAL A 66 5.18 10.01 -7.54
CA VAL A 66 4.02 10.52 -8.27
C VAL A 66 3.56 9.47 -9.26
N ASP A 67 2.30 9.09 -9.13
CA ASP A 67 1.72 8.00 -9.89
C ASP A 67 0.47 8.41 -10.69
N ASN A 68 0.28 7.79 -11.85
CA ASN A 68 -0.83 8.06 -12.76
C ASN A 68 -1.83 6.89 -12.74
N ARG A 69 -3.12 7.21 -12.67
CA ARG A 69 -4.20 6.21 -12.62
C ARG A 69 -4.52 5.66 -14.02
N ILE A 70 -3.63 4.82 -14.52
CA ILE A 70 -3.77 4.03 -15.75
C ILE A 70 -3.65 2.55 -15.40
N ASP A 71 -4.41 1.73 -16.12
CA ASP A 71 -4.54 0.29 -15.90
C ASP A 71 -3.19 -0.45 -15.97
N TRP A 72 -2.35 -0.11 -16.95
CA TRP A 72 -1.06 -0.76 -17.14
C TRP A 72 -0.05 -0.48 -16.02
N LEU A 73 -0.19 0.64 -15.32
CA LEU A 73 0.74 1.02 -14.24
C LEU A 73 0.36 0.35 -12.91
N GLY A 74 -0.86 -0.20 -12.82
CA GLY A 74 -1.30 -0.98 -11.67
C GLY A 74 -1.40 -0.15 -10.39
N ILE A 75 -2.41 0.72 -10.32
CA ILE A 75 -2.61 1.66 -9.20
C ILE A 75 -2.57 0.99 -7.82
N ASP A 76 -3.09 -0.23 -7.69
CA ASP A 76 -3.09 -0.95 -6.41
C ASP A 76 -1.67 -1.39 -6.02
N SER A 77 -0.84 -1.75 -7.00
CA SER A 77 0.55 -2.18 -6.79
C SER A 77 1.43 -1.01 -6.38
N THR A 78 1.39 0.09 -7.14
CA THR A 78 2.17 1.30 -6.86
C THR A 78 1.76 1.97 -5.55
N PHE A 79 0.46 2.04 -5.26
CA PHE A 79 -0.05 2.60 -4.01
C PHE A 79 0.39 1.77 -2.81
N THR A 80 0.22 0.45 -2.88
CA THR A 80 0.58 -0.45 -1.77
C THR A 80 2.09 -0.45 -1.54
N ALA A 81 2.90 -0.48 -2.61
CA ALA A 81 4.36 -0.44 -2.50
C ALA A 81 4.86 0.87 -1.86
N GLY A 82 4.30 2.02 -2.27
CA GLY A 82 4.63 3.32 -1.69
C GLY A 82 4.21 3.44 -0.22
N ALA A 83 3.05 2.93 0.15
CA ALA A 83 2.58 2.91 1.53
C ALA A 83 3.45 2.04 2.44
N ILE A 84 3.90 0.86 1.97
CA ILE A 84 4.84 0.00 2.71
C ILE A 84 6.21 0.67 2.83
N ALA A 85 6.70 1.32 1.78
CA ALA A 85 7.98 2.03 1.80
C ALA A 85 7.98 3.19 2.80
N HIS A 86 6.86 3.89 2.99
CA HIS A 86 6.74 4.98 3.96
C HIS A 86 7.07 4.52 5.39
N ALA A 87 6.75 3.28 5.76
CA ALA A 87 7.07 2.73 7.09
C ALA A 87 8.59 2.69 7.38
N ILE A 88 9.44 2.73 6.34
CA ILE A 88 10.90 2.78 6.50
C ILE A 88 11.34 4.15 7.06
N TRP A 89 10.61 5.24 6.76
CA TRP A 89 10.91 6.59 7.27
C TRP A 89 10.54 6.77 8.75
N ASP A 90 9.76 5.85 9.34
CA ASP A 90 9.49 5.84 10.79
C ASP A 90 10.73 5.49 11.60
N GLY A 91 11.60 4.61 11.09
CA GLY A 91 12.85 4.19 11.74
C GLY A 91 13.83 5.33 12.05
N PRO A 92 14.21 6.17 11.07
CA PRO A 92 15.05 7.34 11.30
C PRO A 92 14.31 8.54 11.93
N GLY A 93 13.00 8.46 12.16
CA GLY A 93 12.20 9.52 12.79
C GLY A 93 11.89 10.71 11.87
N VAL A 94 11.85 10.49 10.55
CA VAL A 94 11.54 11.53 9.55
C VAL A 94 10.34 11.11 8.68
N PRO A 95 9.17 10.80 9.25
CA PRO A 95 8.02 10.27 8.48
C PRO A 95 7.61 11.19 7.33
N ASP A 96 7.69 12.52 7.53
CA ASP A 96 7.35 13.52 6.53
C ASP A 96 8.32 13.57 5.32
N GLY A 97 9.41 12.79 5.36
CA GLY A 97 10.39 12.71 4.29
C GLY A 97 9.93 11.91 3.06
N MET A 98 8.86 11.12 3.17
CA MET A 98 8.32 10.34 2.05
C MET A 98 6.88 10.74 1.73
N GLY A 99 6.60 11.03 0.46
CA GLY A 99 5.26 11.33 -0.04
C GLY A 99 4.83 10.39 -1.15
N LEU A 100 3.54 10.06 -1.19
CA LEU A 100 2.88 9.34 -2.27
C LEU A 100 1.71 10.16 -2.81
N LEU A 101 1.74 10.47 -4.10
CA LEU A 101 0.69 11.20 -4.79
C LEU A 101 0.18 10.39 -5.98
N THR A 102 -1.03 9.87 -5.88
CA THR A 102 -1.73 9.23 -7.00
C THR A 102 -2.81 10.17 -7.53
N ALA A 103 -2.80 10.44 -8.84
CA ALA A 103 -3.75 11.36 -9.46
C ALA A 103 -5.22 10.89 -9.26
N ARG A 104 -6.04 11.73 -8.64
CA ARG A 104 -7.49 11.52 -8.49
C ARG A 104 -8.19 12.04 -9.76
N ARG A 105 -8.95 11.20 -10.46
CA ARG A 105 -9.90 11.67 -11.50
C ARG A 105 -10.96 12.55 -10.81
N PRO A 106 -11.37 13.69 -11.42
CA PRO A 106 -12.44 14.53 -10.87
C PRO A 106 -13.75 13.76 -10.70
#